data_AF-A0A1D2MDA3-F1
#
_entry.id   AF-A0A1D2MDA3-F1
#
_cell.length_a   1.000
_cell.length_b   1.000
_cell.length_c   1.000
_cell.angle_alpha   90.00
_cell.angle_beta   90.00
_cell.angle_gamma   90.00
#
_symmetry.space_group_name_H-M   'P 1'
#
loop_
_entity.id
_entity.type
_entity.pdbx_description
1 polymer ?
#
loop_
_entity_poly.entity_id
_entity_poly.type
_entity_poly.pdbx_seq_one_letter_code
_entity_poly.pdbx_strand_id
1 'polypeptide(L)'
;GIFPEELKSSPVEVAFKYAVFSVNRERKLLGNNTTLVYRTLYYKNNDIFQASKIGCQLMNGGISALFATGVDMSLESHLKSLSFSLDLPLILPTSSFYDTESMLRSTTASSSSFQMNGYPLKLTPSKSLLAMALRDAVLFLNWTRVALLYEEQDVTF
;
A
#
# COMPACT_ATOMS: atom_id res chain seq x y z
N GLY A 1 -6.86 -4.47 -8.44
CA GLY A 1 -5.47 -4.68 -8.02
C GLY A 1 -4.54 -4.28 -9.14
N ILE A 2 -3.56 -3.41 -8.86
CA ILE A 2 -2.45 -3.09 -9.75
C ILE A 2 -1.21 -3.79 -9.19
N PHE A 3 -0.55 -4.56 -10.05
CA PHE A 3 0.62 -5.36 -9.69
C PHE A 3 1.71 -5.18 -10.77
N PRO A 4 2.99 -5.20 -10.41
CA PRO A 4 4.05 -5.45 -11.37
C PRO A 4 3.85 -6.78 -12.10
N GLU A 5 4.33 -6.88 -13.34
CA GLU A 5 4.23 -8.09 -14.15
C GLU A 5 4.94 -9.29 -13.49
N GLU A 6 6.03 -9.07 -12.75
CA GLU A 6 6.75 -10.09 -12.00
C GLU A 6 5.95 -10.68 -10.82
N LEU A 7 4.95 -9.95 -10.32
CA LEU A 7 4.07 -10.47 -9.26
C LEU A 7 2.93 -11.32 -9.82
N LYS A 8 2.85 -11.49 -11.14
CA LYS A 8 1.85 -12.36 -11.77
C LYS A 8 2.03 -13.82 -11.32
N SER A 9 0.95 -14.42 -10.85
CA SER A 9 0.91 -15.76 -10.23
C SER A 9 1.81 -15.94 -9.00
N SER A 10 2.32 -14.83 -8.45
CA SER A 10 3.09 -14.86 -7.20
C SER A 10 2.20 -15.18 -6.00
N PRO A 11 2.78 -15.59 -4.85
CA PRO A 11 2.02 -15.76 -3.61
C PRO A 11 1.21 -14.52 -3.20
N VAL A 12 1.68 -13.31 -3.55
CA VAL A 12 0.99 -12.04 -3.26
C VAL A 12 -0.32 -11.95 -4.05
N GLU A 13 -0.29 -12.26 -5.35
CA GLU A 13 -1.52 -12.25 -6.16
C GLU A 13 -2.49 -13.36 -5.74
N VAL A 14 -1.96 -14.56 -5.43
CA VAL A 14 -2.77 -15.67 -4.92
C VAL A 14 -3.44 -15.28 -3.60
N ALA A 15 -2.72 -14.66 -2.67
CA ALA A 15 -3.27 -14.17 -1.42
C ALA A 15 -4.37 -13.12 -1.64
N PHE A 16 -4.16 -12.18 -2.58
CA PHE A 16 -5.18 -11.19 -2.96
C PHE A 16 -6.47 -11.86 -3.47
N LYS A 17 -6.35 -12.81 -4.41
CA LYS A 17 -7.51 -13.55 -4.95
C LYS A 17 -8.21 -14.38 -3.88
N TYR A 18 -7.42 -15.05 -3.04
CA TYR A 18 -7.92 -15.86 -1.95
C TYR A 18 -8.65 -15.02 -0.89
N ALA A 19 -8.19 -13.79 -0.62
CA ALA A 19 -8.88 -12.87 0.27
C ALA A 19 -10.28 -12.51 -0.25
N VAL A 20 -10.41 -12.18 -1.55
CA VAL A 20 -11.72 -11.91 -2.16
C VAL A 20 -12.63 -13.15 -2.10
N PHE A 21 -12.10 -14.32 -2.43
CA PHE A 21 -12.84 -15.59 -2.31
C PHE A 21 -13.31 -15.83 -0.87
N SER A 22 -12.42 -15.63 0.12
CA SER A 22 -12.70 -15.87 1.53
C SER A 22 -13.79 -14.94 2.06
N VAL A 23 -13.76 -13.66 1.68
CA VAL A 23 -14.81 -12.69 2.06
C VAL A 23 -16.15 -13.07 1.44
N ASN A 24 -16.17 -13.42 0.15
CA ASN A 24 -17.40 -13.83 -0.53
C ASN A 24 -17.99 -15.14 0.03
N ARG A 25 -17.15 -16.02 0.60
CA ARG A 25 -17.61 -17.26 1.24
C ARG A 25 -18.34 -17.00 2.56
N GLU A 26 -17.96 -15.96 3.29
CA GLU A 26 -18.57 -15.62 4.59
C GLU A 26 -19.79 -14.72 4.40
N ARG A 27 -20.99 -15.35 4.39
CA ARG A 27 -22.26 -14.67 4.11
C ARG A 27 -22.66 -13.60 5.13
N LYS A 28 -21.99 -13.53 6.28
CA LYS A 28 -22.24 -12.51 7.31
C LYS A 28 -21.47 -11.21 7.08
N LEU A 29 -20.42 -11.22 6.26
CA LEU A 29 -19.58 -10.03 6.04
C LEU A 29 -20.21 -9.05 5.04
N LEU A 30 -20.82 -9.59 3.98
CA LEU A 30 -21.42 -8.80 2.93
C LEU A 30 -22.94 -8.86 3.05
N GLY A 31 -23.57 -7.69 3.20
CA GLY A 31 -25.02 -7.58 3.22
C GLY A 31 -25.65 -7.88 1.86
N ASN A 32 -26.95 -8.17 1.87
CA ASN A 32 -27.83 -8.12 0.69
C ASN A 32 -27.39 -8.98 -0.50
N ASN A 33 -26.82 -10.16 -0.26
CA ASN A 33 -26.30 -11.06 -1.31
C ASN A 33 -25.30 -10.39 -2.27
N THR A 34 -24.56 -9.39 -1.77
CA THR A 34 -23.50 -8.76 -2.56
C THR A 34 -22.25 -9.63 -2.58
N THR A 35 -21.50 -9.54 -3.68
CA THR A 35 -20.23 -10.25 -3.84
C THR A 35 -19.16 -9.29 -4.32
N LEU A 36 -17.97 -9.37 -3.73
CA LEU A 36 -16.80 -8.66 -4.21
C LEU A 36 -16.31 -9.28 -5.52
N VAL A 37 -16.15 -8.43 -6.52
CA VAL A 37 -15.49 -8.76 -7.79
C VAL A 37 -14.21 -7.95 -7.89
N TYR A 38 -13.19 -8.54 -8.50
CA TYR A 38 -11.89 -7.89 -8.66
C TYR A 38 -11.47 -7.87 -10.13
N ARG A 39 -10.69 -6.86 -10.47
CA ARG A 39 -9.93 -6.77 -11.71
C ARG A 39 -8.47 -6.58 -11.38
N THR A 40 -7.60 -7.40 -11.95
CA THR A 40 -6.15 -7.27 -11.84
C THR A 40 -5.58 -6.70 -13.12
N LEU A 41 -4.73 -5.68 -13.00
CA LEU A 41 -3.95 -5.14 -14.11
C LEU A 41 -2.47 -5.20 -13.76
N TYR A 42 -1.66 -5.33 -14.81
CA TYR A 42 -0.21 -5.49 -14.70
C TYR A 42 0.50 -4.37 -15.43
N TYR A 43 1.62 -3.91 -14.87
CA TYR A 43 2.51 -2.94 -15.51
C TYR A 43 3.94 -3.48 -15.50
N LYS A 44 4.76 -2.99 -16.44
CA LYS A 44 6.20 -3.27 -16.45
C LYS A 44 6.92 -2.27 -15.55
N ASN A 45 7.91 -2.74 -14.79
CA ASN A 45 8.76 -1.84 -14.01
C ASN A 45 9.39 -0.76 -14.89
N ASN A 46 9.50 0.45 -14.34
CA ASN A 46 9.97 1.69 -14.98
C ASN A 46 9.03 2.33 -16.03
N ASP A 47 7.80 1.84 -16.21
CA ASP A 47 6.80 2.52 -17.07
C ASP A 47 5.70 3.21 -16.24
N ILE A 48 6.06 4.32 -15.62
CA ILE A 48 5.17 5.15 -14.77
C ILE A 48 3.97 5.66 -15.58
N PHE A 49 4.16 5.95 -16.88
CA PHE A 49 3.09 6.41 -17.75
C PHE A 49 2.04 5.32 -18.00
N GLN A 50 2.50 4.10 -18.30
CA GLN A 50 1.61 2.94 -18.44
C GLN A 50 0.84 2.69 -17.15
N ALA A 51 1.49 2.81 -16.00
CA ALA A 51 0.85 2.55 -14.72
C ALA A 51 -0.18 3.64 -14.33
N SER A 52 0.07 4.92 -14.64
CA SER A 52 -0.94 5.99 -14.52
C SER A 52 -2.13 5.76 -15.46
N LYS A 53 -1.88 5.35 -16.71
CA LYS A 53 -2.92 5.01 -17.68
C LYS A 53 -3.78 3.84 -17.20
N ILE A 54 -3.15 2.82 -16.62
CA ILE A 54 -3.80 1.65 -16.01
C ILE A 54 -4.70 2.09 -14.85
N GLY A 55 -4.23 3.03 -14.01
CA GLY A 55 -5.05 3.66 -12.97
C GLY A 55 -6.34 4.26 -13.56
N CYS A 56 -6.21 5.13 -14.57
CA CYS A 56 -7.37 5.74 -15.23
C CYS A 56 -8.34 4.72 -15.83
N GLN A 57 -7.82 3.64 -16.45
CA GLN A 57 -8.65 2.58 -17.02
C GLN A 57 -9.47 1.81 -15.98
N LEU A 58 -8.92 1.59 -14.78
CA LEU A 58 -9.68 0.96 -13.69
C LEU A 58 -10.78 1.87 -13.19
N MET A 59 -10.49 3.15 -13.05
CA MET A 59 -11.44 4.13 -12.50
C MET A 59 -12.60 4.38 -13.45
N ASN A 60 -12.36 4.43 -14.76
CA ASN A 60 -13.43 4.49 -15.77
C ASN A 60 -14.32 3.23 -15.77
N GLY A 61 -13.81 2.10 -15.26
CA GLY A 61 -14.57 0.85 -15.13
C GLY A 61 -15.49 0.81 -13.91
N GLY A 62 -15.46 1.82 -13.03
CA GLY A 62 -16.21 1.84 -11.77
C GLY A 62 -15.64 0.87 -10.75
N ILE A 63 -14.72 1.35 -9.90
CA ILE A 63 -14.16 0.57 -8.78
C ILE A 63 -14.51 1.23 -7.46
N SER A 64 -14.76 0.43 -6.43
CA SER A 64 -15.04 0.91 -5.07
C SER A 64 -13.79 1.09 -4.22
N ALA A 65 -12.67 0.47 -4.61
CA ALA A 65 -11.37 0.60 -3.97
C ALA A 65 -10.25 0.20 -4.92
N LEU A 66 -9.06 0.76 -4.71
CA LEU A 66 -7.84 0.42 -5.43
C LEU A 66 -6.86 -0.28 -4.49
N PHE A 67 -6.39 -1.44 -4.90
CA PHE A 67 -5.31 -2.16 -4.23
C PHE A 67 -4.06 -2.09 -5.11
N ALA A 68 -2.93 -1.63 -4.59
CA ALA A 68 -1.69 -1.50 -5.34
C ALA A 68 -0.49 -1.96 -4.50
N THR A 69 0.41 -2.74 -5.09
CA THR A 69 1.58 -3.33 -4.41
C THR A 69 2.76 -3.36 -5.35
N GLY A 70 3.99 -3.39 -4.81
CA GLY A 70 5.21 -3.41 -5.62
C GLY A 70 5.42 -2.13 -6.44
N VAL A 71 4.74 -1.05 -6.06
CA VAL A 71 4.78 0.25 -6.73
C VAL A 71 6.06 1.00 -6.35
N ASP A 72 6.69 1.60 -7.36
CA ASP A 72 7.78 2.54 -7.14
C ASP A 72 7.26 3.86 -6.56
N MET A 73 8.20 4.72 -6.16
CA MET A 73 7.93 6.04 -5.59
C MET A 73 7.02 6.90 -6.48
N SER A 74 7.34 6.96 -7.77
CA SER A 74 6.67 7.88 -8.70
C SER A 74 5.24 7.44 -8.94
N LEU A 75 5.04 6.15 -9.22
CA LEU A 75 3.72 5.56 -9.38
C LEU A 75 2.88 5.68 -8.11
N GLU A 76 3.45 5.42 -6.93
CA GLU A 76 2.70 5.56 -5.68
C GLU A 76 2.20 7.00 -5.48
N SER A 77 3.00 8.01 -5.83
CA SER A 77 2.60 9.42 -5.76
C SER A 77 1.44 9.74 -6.71
N HIS A 78 1.48 9.20 -7.93
CA HIS A 78 0.41 9.36 -8.91
C HIS A 78 -0.88 8.66 -8.46
N LEU A 79 -0.79 7.44 -7.94
CA LEU A 79 -1.95 6.70 -7.45
C LEU A 79 -2.58 7.38 -6.23
N LYS A 80 -1.77 7.95 -5.33
CA LYS A 80 -2.27 8.77 -4.22
C LYS A 80 -3.04 9.98 -4.72
N SER A 81 -2.46 10.76 -5.62
CA SER A 81 -3.10 11.95 -6.19
C SER A 81 -4.42 11.61 -6.88
N LEU A 82 -4.43 10.57 -7.71
CA LEU A 82 -5.64 10.09 -8.38
C LEU A 82 -6.70 9.60 -7.38
N SER A 83 -6.30 8.82 -6.38
CA SER A 83 -7.20 8.33 -5.34
C SER A 83 -7.85 9.47 -4.55
N PHE A 84 -7.08 10.54 -4.29
CA PHE A 84 -7.55 11.74 -3.62
C PHE A 84 -8.54 12.52 -4.49
N SER A 85 -8.24 12.73 -5.77
CA SER A 85 -9.12 13.46 -6.69
C SER A 85 -10.45 12.75 -6.96
N LEU A 86 -10.52 11.44 -6.71
CA LEU A 86 -11.68 10.61 -7.05
C LEU A 86 -12.37 10.01 -5.82
N ASP A 87 -12.01 10.46 -4.61
CA ASP A 87 -12.51 9.94 -3.34
C ASP A 87 -12.47 8.40 -3.26
N LEU A 88 -11.44 7.80 -3.85
CA LEU A 88 -11.29 6.36 -4.00
C LEU A 88 -10.36 5.82 -2.91
N PRO A 89 -10.79 4.84 -2.10
CA PRO A 89 -9.90 4.19 -1.13
C PRO A 89 -8.71 3.51 -1.81
N LEU A 90 -7.48 3.95 -1.51
CA LEU A 90 -6.24 3.32 -1.95
C LEU A 90 -5.64 2.48 -0.81
N ILE A 91 -5.37 1.20 -1.08
CA ILE A 91 -4.80 0.23 -0.14
C ILE A 91 -3.42 -0.19 -0.63
N LEU A 92 -2.41 -0.02 0.23
CA LEU A 92 -1.01 -0.33 -0.02
C LEU A 92 -0.53 -1.39 0.99
N PRO A 93 -0.39 -2.67 0.58
CA PRO A 93 -0.03 -3.77 1.46
C PRO A 93 1.48 -3.90 1.67
N THR A 94 2.29 -3.19 0.88
CA THR A 94 3.76 -3.19 0.95
C THR A 94 4.26 -1.86 1.48
N SER A 95 5.45 -1.87 2.07
CA SER A 95 6.09 -0.67 2.58
C SER A 95 6.30 0.31 1.45
N SER A 96 5.68 1.48 1.56
CA SER A 96 5.97 2.61 0.69
C SER A 96 7.40 3.12 0.93
N PHE A 97 8.02 3.60 -0.15
CA PHE A 97 9.28 4.33 -0.12
C PHE A 97 9.21 5.55 0.82
N TYR A 98 8.03 6.18 0.97
CA TYR A 98 7.77 7.30 1.87
C TYR A 98 6.88 6.93 3.04
N ASP A 99 7.47 6.84 4.22
CA ASP A 99 6.83 7.20 5.48
C ASP A 99 7.22 8.64 5.87
N THR A 100 7.04 9.61 4.96
CA THR A 100 7.16 11.05 5.31
C THR A 100 5.95 11.59 6.07
N GLU A 101 5.27 10.73 6.83
CA GLU A 101 4.22 11.14 7.77
C GLU A 101 4.77 11.38 9.19
N SER A 102 6.08 11.20 9.40
CA SER A 102 6.69 11.40 10.73
C SER A 102 6.93 12.86 11.11
N MET A 103 6.79 13.83 10.20
CA MET A 103 7.09 15.25 10.51
C MET A 103 5.84 16.14 10.66
N LEU A 104 4.69 15.79 10.08
CA LEU A 104 3.50 16.65 10.12
C LEU A 104 2.49 16.30 11.23
N ARG A 105 2.63 15.16 11.91
CA ARG A 105 1.75 14.76 13.03
C ARG A 105 2.28 15.08 14.44
N SER A 106 3.33 15.90 14.57
CA SER A 106 3.87 16.27 15.90
C SER A 106 3.19 17.45 16.59
N THR A 107 2.19 18.07 15.96
CA THR A 107 1.39 19.12 16.59
C THR A 107 -0.08 18.81 16.39
N THR A 108 -0.74 18.39 17.47
CA THR A 108 -2.21 18.28 17.61
C THR A 108 -2.92 17.29 16.68
N ALA A 109 -2.95 16.00 17.05
CA ALA A 109 -4.12 15.17 16.77
C ALA A 109 -4.20 14.02 17.79
N SER A 110 -5.23 14.12 18.61
CA SER A 110 -5.79 13.09 19.46
C SER A 110 -5.79 11.71 18.81
N SER A 111 -5.54 10.70 19.63
CA SER A 111 -5.94 9.32 19.42
C SER A 111 -7.43 9.23 19.01
N SER A 112 -7.73 9.22 17.72
CA SER A 112 -9.04 8.81 17.22
C SER A 112 -9.03 8.51 15.73
N SER A 113 -9.67 7.38 15.40
CA SER A 113 -10.36 7.07 14.15
C SER A 113 -9.54 6.95 12.87
N PHE A 114 -9.78 5.84 12.16
CA PHE A 114 -9.62 5.69 10.72
C PHE A 114 -10.18 6.93 9.98
N GLN A 115 -9.35 7.96 9.77
CA GLN A 115 -9.68 9.04 8.85
C GLN A 115 -9.50 8.53 7.44
N MET A 116 -10.54 7.87 6.94
CA MET A 116 -10.73 7.57 5.54
C MET A 116 -11.08 8.88 4.82
N ASN A 117 -10.15 9.84 4.78
CA ASN A 117 -10.24 11.07 3.99
C ASN A 117 -8.83 11.58 3.75
N GLY A 118 -8.27 11.23 2.60
CA GLY A 118 -7.09 11.89 2.02
C GLY A 118 -5.81 11.05 1.89
N TYR A 119 -5.70 9.93 2.60
CA TYR A 119 -4.47 9.13 2.64
C TYR A 119 -4.70 7.66 2.27
N PRO A 120 -3.71 7.00 1.63
CA PRO A 120 -3.79 5.58 1.39
C PRO A 120 -3.72 4.79 2.70
N LEU A 121 -4.50 3.73 2.78
CA LEU A 121 -4.44 2.74 3.84
C LEU A 121 -3.20 1.87 3.64
N LYS A 122 -2.17 2.09 4.47
CA LYS A 122 -0.99 1.24 4.54
C LYS A 122 -1.23 0.07 5.49
N LEU A 123 -0.92 -1.15 5.05
CA LEU A 123 -1.03 -2.35 5.89
C LEU A 123 0.30 -2.78 6.51
N THR A 124 1.41 -2.13 6.13
CA THR A 124 2.73 -2.39 6.73
C THR A 124 2.99 -1.46 7.92
N PRO A 125 3.75 -1.93 8.94
CA PRO A 125 4.20 -1.06 10.01
C PRO A 125 5.06 0.08 9.47
N SER A 126 5.05 1.22 10.17
CA SER A 126 5.87 2.36 9.76
C SER A 126 7.36 2.09 10.00
N LYS A 127 8.23 2.77 9.23
CA LYS A 127 9.69 2.73 9.43
C LYS A 127 10.08 3.14 10.85
N SER A 128 9.36 4.09 11.46
CA SER A 128 9.58 4.51 12.85
C SER A 128 9.27 3.39 13.85
N LEU A 129 8.18 2.64 13.65
CA LEU A 129 7.84 1.50 14.50
C LEU A 129 8.87 0.38 14.37
N LEU A 130 9.35 0.14 13.15
CA LEU A 130 10.43 -0.81 12.89
C LEU A 130 11.74 -0.39 13.55
N ALA A 131 12.09 0.90 13.50
CA ALA A 131 13.26 1.44 14.19
C ALA A 131 13.18 1.31 15.72
N MET A 132 11.99 1.53 16.29
CA MET A 132 11.76 1.30 17.73
C MET A 132 11.90 -0.18 18.10
N ALA A 133 11.31 -1.09 17.32
CA ALA A 133 11.47 -2.52 17.55
C ALA A 133 12.93 -2.98 17.43
N LEU A 134 13.68 -2.42 16.47
CA LEU A 134 15.11 -2.69 16.35
C LEU A 134 15.89 -2.18 17.57
N ARG A 135 15.58 -0.97 18.05
CA ARG A 135 16.18 -0.41 19.26
C ARG A 135 15.91 -1.30 20.48
N ASP A 136 14.68 -1.79 20.63
CA ASP A 136 14.32 -2.68 21.74
C ASP A 136 15.12 -3.98 21.69
N ALA A 137 15.33 -4.54 20.50
CA ALA A 137 16.18 -5.72 20.33
C ALA A 137 17.65 -5.45 20.70
N VAL A 138 18.21 -4.31 20.29
CA VAL A 138 19.58 -3.89 20.64
C VAL A 138 19.75 -3.78 22.16
N LEU A 139 18.78 -3.16 22.84
CA LEU A 139 18.78 -3.00 24.29
C LEU A 139 18.62 -4.33 25.01
N PHE A 140 17.67 -5.16 24.58
CA PHE A 140 17.41 -6.48 25.16
C PHE A 140 18.65 -7.40 25.09
N LEU A 141 19.40 -7.34 23.99
CA LEU A 141 20.59 -8.16 23.78
C LEU A 141 21.88 -7.53 24.33
N ASN A 142 21.80 -6.36 24.97
CA ASN A 142 22.95 -5.60 25.47
C ASN A 142 24.04 -5.35 24.40
N TRP A 143 23.63 -5.12 23.14
CA TRP A 143 24.58 -4.83 22.08
C TRP A 143 25.19 -3.44 22.25
N THR A 144 26.52 -3.37 22.27
CA THR A 144 27.28 -2.11 22.42
C THR A 144 27.73 -1.51 21.09
N ARG A 145 27.68 -2.30 20.01
CA ARG A 145 28.08 -1.90 18.66
C ARG A 145 27.09 -2.47 17.65
N VAL A 146 26.58 -1.62 16.78
CA VAL A 146 25.64 -1.98 15.71
C VAL A 146 26.07 -1.27 14.44
N ALA A 147 26.02 -1.96 13.32
CA ALA A 147 26.19 -1.39 11.99
C ALA A 147 24.90 -1.61 11.20
N LEU A 148 24.42 -0.56 10.53
CA LEU A 148 23.25 -0.60 9.67
C LEU A 148 23.71 -0.58 8.23
N LEU A 149 23.41 -1.65 7.49
CA LEU A 149 23.55 -1.69 6.04
C LEU A 149 22.17 -1.43 5.45
N TYR A 150 22.06 -0.41 4.61
CA TYR A 150 20.86 -0.10 3.86
C TYR A 150 21.22 0.13 2.40
N GLU A 151 20.28 -0.13 1.52
CA GLU A 151 20.43 0.14 0.10
C GLU A 151 20.25 1.63 -0.16
N GLU A 152 21.19 2.24 -0.86
CA GLU A 152 21.06 3.61 -1.34
C GLU A 152 20.13 3.59 -2.54
N GLN A 153 19.04 4.36 -2.47
CA GLN A 153 18.04 4.36 -3.53
C GLN A 153 18.28 5.57 -4.41
N ASP A 154 18.62 5.33 -5.67
CA ASP A 154 18.86 6.35 -6.68
C ASP A 154 17.60 7.21 -6.85
N VAL A 155 17.64 8.43 -6.32
CA VAL A 155 16.67 9.47 -6.64
C VAL A 155 17.11 10.11 -7.95
N THR A 156 16.89 9.43 -9.07
CA THR A 156 17.01 10.05 -10.39
C THR A 156 15.77 10.93 -10.62
N PHE A 157 15.97 12.25 -10.61
CA PHE A 157 14.99 13.29 -10.92
C PHE A 157 14.58 13.28 -12.40
#